data_AF-A0A3N0XRR3-F1
#
_entry.id   AF-A0A3N0XRR3-F1
#
_cell.length_a   1.000
_cell.length_b   1.000
_cell.length_c   1.000
_cell.angle_alpha   90.00
_cell.angle_beta   90.00
_cell.angle_gamma   90.00
#
_symmetry.space_group_name_H-M   'P 1'
#
loop_
_entity.id
_entity.type
_entity.pdbx_description
1 polymer ?
#
loop_
_entity_poly.entity_id
_entity_poly.type
_entity_poly.pdbx_seq_one_letter_code
_entity_poly.pdbx_strand_id
1 'polypeptide(L)'
;MPTVSSVTLTGRLLLLLLWVPHLTMATNWLSLARLPRSRPVSGAEPCGRLRGLSPGQVGVCRARGEVMESVRKAAEMVIEECQHQFRNRRWNCSTTPRGINVFGRVMNQGTREAAFVHALSSAAVAVAVTRGCSRGELERCGCDRKVRGVSPEGFQWSGCSDNLSYGVAFSQTFVDEPERAKGMSSGRPLMNIHNNEAGRKASKMFHLLISKLITNCILIFMVFSVHVQAILHNMQVECKCHGVSGSCELRTCWKVMPPFRRVGAVLKERFDGATEVRLTRVGSRTALLPRDPQVKPPATRDLVYLASSPDFCRLDPDNGIPGTAGRRCNGTSRLAPDGCELLCCGPGFRAGRAEVVQRCSCKFSWCCSVRCQQCKNTVLIHTCRE
;
A
#
# COMPACT_ATOMS: atom_id res chain seq x y z
N MET A 1 65.17 12.97 24.38
CA MET A 1 64.08 12.94 25.38
C MET A 1 63.60 14.38 25.53
N PRO A 2 62.35 14.67 25.14
CA PRO A 2 61.22 14.44 26.03
C PRO A 2 60.12 13.55 25.42
N THR A 3 59.33 12.97 26.31
CA THR A 3 58.24 12.02 26.09
C THR A 3 56.99 12.71 25.59
N VAL A 4 56.43 12.22 24.47
CA VAL A 4 55.09 12.59 23.99
C VAL A 4 54.06 11.86 24.85
N SER A 5 53.35 12.60 25.69
CA SER A 5 52.21 12.09 26.44
C SER A 5 51.09 11.67 25.50
N SER A 6 50.76 10.38 25.51
CA SER A 6 49.58 9.82 24.88
C SER A 6 48.33 10.44 25.51
N VAL A 7 47.56 11.21 24.74
CA VAL A 7 46.24 11.66 25.13
C VAL A 7 45.32 10.43 25.16
N THR A 8 45.04 9.92 26.36
CA THR A 8 44.01 8.91 26.58
C THR A 8 42.65 9.50 26.25
N LEU A 9 42.13 9.18 25.06
CA LEU A 9 40.76 9.48 24.67
C LEU A 9 39.82 8.68 25.59
N THR A 10 39.24 9.35 26.59
CA THR A 10 38.36 8.73 27.57
C THR A 10 37.18 8.04 26.88
N GLY A 11 36.85 6.81 27.29
CA GLY A 11 35.80 5.96 26.70
C GLY A 11 34.39 6.54 26.63
N ARG A 12 34.15 7.75 27.15
CA ARG A 12 32.91 8.51 26.97
C ARG A 12 32.69 8.99 25.53
N LEU A 13 33.75 9.25 24.76
CA LEU A 13 33.61 9.68 23.37
C LEU A 13 33.24 8.52 22.42
N LEU A 14 33.69 7.29 22.73
CA LEU A 14 33.32 6.10 21.96
C LEU A 14 31.86 5.69 22.14
N LEU A 15 31.26 5.93 23.32
CA LEU A 15 29.84 5.65 23.57
C LEU A 15 28.90 6.63 22.82
N LEU A 16 29.35 7.85 22.52
CA LEU A 16 28.59 8.81 21.71
C LEU A 16 28.60 8.46 20.21
N LEU A 17 29.60 7.71 19.72
CA LEU A 17 29.62 7.17 18.35
C LEU A 17 28.74 5.91 18.18
N LEU A 18 28.33 5.26 19.26
CA LEU A 18 27.40 4.12 19.25
C LEU A 18 25.92 4.53 19.34
N TRP A 19 25.65 5.81 19.60
CA TRP A 19 24.32 6.40 19.55
C TRP A 19 24.17 7.26 18.29
N VAL A 20 24.55 6.74 17.13
CA VAL A 20 23.90 7.19 15.90
C VAL A 20 22.50 6.59 15.96
N PRO A 21 21.42 7.37 16.18
CA PRO A 21 20.09 6.85 15.95
C PRO A 21 20.07 6.44 14.49
N HIS A 22 20.16 5.15 14.21
CA HIS A 22 19.95 4.66 12.87
C HIS A 22 18.61 5.24 12.43
N LEU A 23 18.64 6.12 11.44
CA LEU A 23 17.45 6.76 10.86
C LEU A 23 16.57 5.65 10.31
N THR A 24 15.71 5.10 11.17
CA THR A 24 14.75 4.07 10.79
C THR A 24 13.72 4.76 9.89
N MET A 25 13.67 4.33 8.63
CA MET A 25 12.64 4.78 7.70
C MET A 25 11.31 4.16 8.14
N ALA A 26 10.23 4.92 8.03
CA ALA A 26 8.93 4.47 8.56
C ALA A 26 8.35 3.25 7.85
N THR A 27 8.86 2.89 6.68
CA THR A 27 8.45 1.70 5.92
C THR A 27 9.40 0.51 6.10
N ASN A 28 10.43 0.63 6.94
CA ASN A 28 11.38 -0.45 7.17
C ASN A 28 10.75 -1.71 7.78
N TRP A 29 9.63 -1.58 8.50
CA TRP A 29 8.86 -2.72 9.01
C TRP A 29 8.29 -3.61 7.90
N LEU A 30 8.21 -3.14 6.65
CA LEU A 30 7.82 -3.99 5.52
C LEU A 30 8.77 -5.18 5.31
N SER A 31 10.00 -5.10 5.82
CA SER A 31 10.94 -6.23 5.82
C SER A 31 10.43 -7.46 6.58
N LEU A 32 9.41 -7.32 7.44
CA LEU A 32 8.73 -8.45 8.08
C LEU A 32 8.15 -9.46 7.07
N ALA A 33 7.76 -9.02 5.87
CA ALA A 33 7.30 -9.90 4.79
C ALA A 33 8.38 -10.88 4.28
N ARG A 34 9.66 -10.61 4.58
CA ARG A 34 10.79 -11.47 4.17
C ARG A 34 11.11 -12.54 5.20
N LEU A 35 10.52 -12.48 6.39
CA LEU A 35 10.78 -13.46 7.43
C LEU A 35 10.07 -14.78 7.08
N PRO A 36 10.70 -15.94 7.32
CA PRO A 36 10.03 -17.23 7.20
C PRO A 36 8.78 -17.26 8.08
N ARG A 37 7.71 -17.91 7.61
CA ARG A 37 6.44 -18.03 8.36
C ARG A 37 6.60 -18.72 9.73
N SER A 38 7.63 -19.55 9.89
CA SER A 38 7.97 -20.20 11.17
C SER A 38 8.63 -19.27 12.18
N ARG A 39 9.15 -18.11 11.76
CA ARG A 39 9.84 -17.19 12.65
C ARG A 39 8.82 -16.38 13.46
N PRO A 40 8.87 -16.40 14.80
CA PRO A 40 7.94 -15.65 15.63
C PRO A 40 8.15 -14.13 15.44
N VAL A 41 7.03 -13.41 15.31
CA VAL A 41 6.99 -11.94 15.20
C VAL A 41 6.30 -11.27 16.40
N SER A 42 5.91 -12.06 17.39
CA SER A 42 5.24 -11.63 18.61
C SER A 42 5.99 -12.14 19.86
N GLY A 43 5.86 -11.43 20.99
CA GLY A 43 6.56 -11.74 22.24
C GLY A 43 7.73 -10.79 22.55
N ALA A 44 8.10 -10.67 23.83
CA ALA A 44 9.04 -9.66 24.32
C ALA A 44 10.44 -9.75 23.67
N GLU A 45 11.00 -10.96 23.60
CA GLU A 45 12.30 -11.25 22.96
C GLU A 45 12.25 -11.06 21.43
N PRO A 46 11.29 -11.68 20.69
CA PRO A 46 11.17 -11.47 19.25
C PRO A 46 11.06 -9.99 18.87
N CYS A 47 10.18 -9.22 19.52
CA CYS A 47 9.95 -7.81 19.21
C CYS A 47 11.23 -6.96 19.20
N GLY A 48 12.16 -7.19 20.13
CA GLY A 48 13.42 -6.45 20.19
C GLY A 48 14.42 -6.83 19.09
N ARG A 49 14.29 -8.03 18.52
CA ARG A 49 15.19 -8.57 17.48
C ARG A 49 14.67 -8.38 16.06
N LEU A 50 13.43 -7.91 15.89
CA LEU A 50 12.84 -7.63 14.58
C LEU A 50 13.53 -6.40 13.97
N ARG A 51 14.42 -6.65 13.01
CA ARG A 51 15.06 -5.58 12.24
C ARG A 51 14.02 -4.81 11.44
N GLY A 52 14.15 -3.49 11.42
CA GLY A 52 13.29 -2.59 10.65
C GLY A 52 12.14 -1.96 11.43
N LEU A 53 11.87 -2.41 12.66
CA LEU A 53 11.01 -1.65 13.58
C LEU A 53 11.79 -0.47 14.18
N SER A 54 11.14 0.69 14.26
CA SER A 54 11.61 1.81 15.09
C SER A 54 11.45 1.49 16.59
N PRO A 55 12.15 2.20 17.48
CA PRO A 55 12.02 2.01 18.93
C PRO A 55 10.57 2.07 19.44
N GLY A 56 9.75 3.01 18.95
CA GLY A 56 8.35 3.07 19.37
C GLY A 56 7.49 1.96 18.76
N GLN A 57 7.76 1.53 17.52
CA GLN A 57 7.14 0.31 16.96
C GLN A 57 7.48 -0.95 17.75
N VAL A 58 8.70 -1.07 18.28
CA VAL A 58 9.08 -2.15 19.22
C VAL A 58 8.25 -2.05 20.50
N GLY A 59 8.00 -0.84 21.01
CA GLY A 59 7.08 -0.60 22.13
C GLY A 59 5.66 -1.09 21.84
N VAL A 60 5.12 -0.75 20.66
CA VAL A 60 3.80 -1.23 20.22
C VAL A 60 3.77 -2.76 20.09
N CYS A 61 4.82 -3.36 19.51
CA CYS A 61 4.98 -4.80 19.38
C CYS A 61 4.96 -5.50 20.75
N ARG A 62 5.67 -4.97 21.75
CA ARG A 62 5.68 -5.53 23.11
C ARG A 62 4.33 -5.40 23.81
N ALA A 63 3.62 -4.29 23.60
CA ALA A 63 2.32 -4.06 24.23
C ALA A 63 1.17 -4.84 23.57
N ARG A 64 1.25 -5.06 22.25
CA ARG A 64 0.21 -5.67 21.42
C ARG A 64 0.79 -6.74 20.48
N GLY A 65 1.55 -7.66 21.05
CA GLY A 65 2.27 -8.70 20.31
C GLY A 65 1.35 -9.58 19.46
N GLU A 66 0.13 -9.85 19.93
CA GLU A 66 -0.89 -10.62 19.24
C GLU A 66 -1.21 -10.07 17.83
N VAL A 67 -1.07 -8.76 17.62
CA VAL A 67 -1.40 -8.09 16.35
C VAL A 67 -0.26 -8.21 15.32
N MET A 68 0.95 -8.56 15.74
CA MET A 68 2.13 -8.51 14.87
C MET A 68 2.10 -9.51 13.71
N GLU A 69 1.39 -10.62 13.88
CA GLU A 69 1.15 -11.55 12.77
C GLU A 69 0.26 -10.91 11.68
N SER A 70 -0.73 -10.10 12.07
CA SER A 70 -1.49 -9.28 11.12
C SER A 70 -0.63 -8.21 10.46
N VAL A 71 0.35 -7.63 11.18
CA VAL A 71 1.32 -6.68 10.60
C VAL A 71 2.23 -7.36 9.57
N ARG A 72 2.70 -8.58 9.84
CA ARG A 72 3.47 -9.38 8.88
C ARG A 72 2.68 -9.66 7.60
N LYS A 73 1.42 -10.11 7.74
CA LYS A 73 0.47 -10.28 6.62
C LYS A 73 0.25 -8.97 5.86
N ALA A 74 0.13 -7.83 6.56
CA ALA A 74 0.00 -6.52 5.92
C ALA A 74 1.22 -6.16 5.06
N ALA A 75 2.44 -6.45 5.53
CA ALA A 75 3.65 -6.22 4.74
C ALA A 75 3.66 -7.04 3.43
N GLU A 76 3.24 -8.31 3.48
CA GLU A 76 3.08 -9.15 2.29
C GLU A 76 2.06 -8.54 1.32
N MET A 77 0.89 -8.15 1.83
CA MET A 77 -0.17 -7.50 1.04
C MET A 77 0.31 -6.22 0.33
N VAL A 78 1.14 -5.40 1.00
CA VAL A 78 1.70 -4.16 0.40
C VAL A 78 2.58 -4.50 -0.80
N ILE A 79 3.48 -5.47 -0.67
CA ILE A 79 4.41 -5.85 -1.74
C ILE A 79 3.64 -6.38 -2.94
N GLU A 80 2.74 -7.34 -2.72
CA GLU A 80 1.95 -7.97 -3.78
C GLU A 80 1.05 -6.96 -4.51
N GLU A 81 0.38 -6.08 -3.76
CA GLU A 81 -0.52 -5.10 -4.35
C GLU A 81 0.23 -3.98 -5.07
N CYS A 82 1.35 -3.52 -4.52
CA CYS A 82 2.17 -2.50 -5.18
C CYS A 82 2.75 -3.03 -6.51
N GLN A 83 3.32 -4.24 -6.50
CA GLN A 83 3.80 -4.91 -7.71
C GLN A 83 2.68 -5.10 -8.72
N HIS A 84 1.47 -5.46 -8.26
CA HIS A 84 0.33 -5.58 -9.15
C HIS A 84 -0.05 -4.23 -9.80
N GLN A 85 -0.19 -3.16 -9.03
CA GLN A 85 -0.60 -1.84 -9.55
C GLN A 85 0.45 -1.24 -10.49
N PHE A 86 1.73 -1.57 -10.28
CA PHE A 86 2.86 -0.99 -11.02
C PHE A 86 3.51 -1.94 -12.04
N ARG A 87 3.00 -3.17 -12.23
CA ARG A 87 3.58 -4.20 -13.15
C ARG A 87 3.92 -3.67 -14.56
N ASN A 88 3.15 -2.70 -15.03
CA ASN A 88 3.24 -2.09 -16.35
C ASN A 88 3.83 -0.66 -16.32
N ARG A 89 4.46 -0.23 -15.23
CA ARG A 89 5.13 1.07 -15.10
C ARG A 89 6.64 0.88 -15.12
N ARG A 90 7.42 1.92 -15.47
CA ARG A 90 8.90 1.89 -15.45
C ARG A 90 9.44 1.47 -14.09
N TRP A 91 8.95 2.10 -13.01
CA TRP A 91 9.07 1.56 -11.67
C TRP A 91 7.95 0.57 -11.41
N ASN A 92 8.27 -0.71 -11.26
CA ASN A 92 7.29 -1.81 -11.11
C ASN A 92 7.15 -2.32 -9.67
N CYS A 93 7.62 -1.53 -8.70
CA CYS A 93 7.64 -1.92 -7.29
C CYS A 93 8.46 -3.20 -7.01
N SER A 94 9.50 -3.46 -7.81
CA SER A 94 10.47 -4.52 -7.56
C SER A 94 11.11 -4.38 -6.19
N THR A 95 11.25 -5.49 -5.47
CA THR A 95 11.89 -5.50 -4.16
C THR A 95 13.38 -5.77 -4.26
N THR A 96 14.16 -5.14 -3.38
CA THR A 96 15.60 -5.41 -3.23
C THR A 96 15.83 -6.80 -2.60
N PRO A 97 16.79 -7.62 -3.04
CA PRO A 97 17.00 -8.94 -2.43
C PRO A 97 17.62 -8.87 -1.03
N ARG A 98 18.31 -7.76 -0.71
CA ARG A 98 19.03 -7.56 0.55
C ARG A 98 18.65 -6.23 1.19
N GLY A 99 18.82 -6.14 2.51
CA GLY A 99 18.59 -4.92 3.28
C GLY A 99 17.19 -4.82 3.88
N ILE A 100 17.01 -3.80 4.73
CA ILE A 100 15.77 -3.55 5.48
C ILE A 100 14.75 -2.78 4.62
N ASN A 101 15.23 -1.88 3.76
CA ASN A 101 14.36 -1.12 2.88
C ASN A 101 13.93 -1.97 1.68
N VAL A 102 12.65 -2.37 1.69
CA VAL A 102 12.11 -3.35 0.75
C VAL A 102 12.11 -2.86 -0.70
N PHE A 103 11.81 -1.58 -0.92
CA PHE A 103 11.71 -0.98 -2.25
C PHE A 103 12.93 -0.12 -2.62
N GLY A 104 14.00 -0.17 -1.81
CA GLY A 104 15.24 0.55 -2.08
C GLY A 104 15.12 2.07 -1.92
N ARG A 105 16.05 2.82 -2.54
CA ARG A 105 16.22 4.25 -2.25
C ARG A 105 15.08 5.15 -2.74
N VAL A 106 14.14 4.64 -3.55
CA VAL A 106 12.90 5.38 -3.87
C VAL A 106 12.16 5.78 -2.59
N MET A 107 12.18 4.92 -1.57
CA MET A 107 11.60 5.20 -0.25
C MET A 107 12.45 6.15 0.60
N ASN A 108 13.67 6.48 0.15
CA ASN A 108 14.56 7.45 0.76
C ASN A 108 14.38 8.86 0.16
N GLN A 109 13.39 9.06 -0.70
CA GLN A 109 13.04 10.37 -1.26
C GLN A 109 11.55 10.67 -1.03
N GLY A 110 11.16 11.93 -1.23
CA GLY A 110 9.76 12.37 -1.13
C GLY A 110 9.02 12.24 -2.47
N THR A 111 9.16 11.10 -3.16
CA THR A 111 8.59 10.91 -4.51
C THR A 111 7.13 10.47 -4.47
N ARG A 112 6.51 10.50 -5.64
CA ARG A 112 5.13 10.04 -5.84
C ARG A 112 4.99 8.54 -5.54
N GLU A 113 6.00 7.72 -5.86
CA GLU A 113 6.02 6.28 -5.56
C GLU A 113 6.06 6.05 -4.05
N ALA A 114 6.90 6.79 -3.34
CA ALA A 114 6.97 6.73 -1.88
C ALA A 114 5.62 7.11 -1.25
N ALA A 115 4.97 8.17 -1.75
CA ALA A 115 3.64 8.59 -1.30
C ALA A 115 2.59 7.47 -1.42
N PHE A 116 2.59 6.74 -2.56
CA PHE A 116 1.71 5.60 -2.75
C PHE A 116 2.02 4.44 -1.80
N VAL A 117 3.30 4.08 -1.60
CA VAL A 117 3.69 3.00 -0.70
C VAL A 117 3.29 3.32 0.75
N HIS A 118 3.44 4.57 1.20
CA HIS A 118 2.98 5.01 2.52
C HIS A 118 1.47 4.84 2.69
N ALA A 119 0.68 5.31 1.71
CA ALA A 119 -0.77 5.17 1.72
C ALA A 119 -1.22 3.70 1.67
N LEU A 120 -0.57 2.88 0.84
CA LEU A 120 -0.87 1.45 0.73
C LEU A 120 -0.52 0.72 2.03
N SER A 121 0.58 1.09 2.67
CA SER A 121 1.05 0.51 3.94
C SER A 121 0.09 0.78 5.10
N SER A 122 -0.36 2.03 5.26
CA SER A 122 -1.32 2.38 6.30
C SER A 122 -2.69 1.72 6.08
N ALA A 123 -3.12 1.60 4.82
CA ALA A 123 -4.34 0.89 4.44
C ALA A 123 -4.23 -0.61 4.71
N ALA A 124 -3.12 -1.24 4.32
CA ALA A 124 -2.89 -2.67 4.51
C ALA A 124 -2.92 -3.08 5.98
N VAL A 125 -2.26 -2.32 6.86
CA VAL A 125 -2.29 -2.57 8.31
C VAL A 125 -3.71 -2.46 8.84
N ALA A 126 -4.47 -1.42 8.44
CA ALA A 126 -5.85 -1.26 8.86
C ALA A 126 -6.73 -2.46 8.42
N VAL A 127 -6.60 -2.87 7.15
CA VAL A 127 -7.36 -4.00 6.58
C VAL A 127 -6.99 -5.33 7.22
N ALA A 128 -5.70 -5.61 7.39
CA ALA A 128 -5.22 -6.88 7.93
C ALA A 128 -5.64 -7.07 9.39
N VAL A 129 -5.50 -6.01 10.20
CA VAL A 129 -5.91 -6.04 11.62
C VAL A 129 -7.43 -6.18 11.74
N THR A 130 -8.20 -5.43 10.94
CA THR A 130 -9.66 -5.56 10.95
C THR A 130 -10.12 -6.98 10.59
N ARG A 131 -9.49 -7.61 9.59
CA ARG A 131 -9.78 -9.01 9.23
C ARG A 131 -9.35 -10.00 10.31
N GLY A 132 -8.22 -9.77 10.97
CA GLY A 132 -7.80 -10.58 12.12
C GLY A 132 -8.83 -10.54 13.25
N CYS A 133 -9.37 -9.35 13.55
CA CYS A 133 -10.42 -9.17 14.54
C CYS A 133 -11.71 -9.93 14.19
N SER A 134 -12.20 -9.81 12.97
CA SER A 134 -13.48 -10.43 12.59
C SER A 134 -13.41 -11.94 12.40
N ARG A 135 -12.22 -12.48 12.14
CA ARG A 135 -11.96 -13.93 12.12
C ARG A 135 -11.75 -14.54 13.50
N GLY A 136 -11.70 -13.72 14.55
CA GLY A 136 -11.36 -14.20 15.89
C GLY A 136 -9.89 -14.60 16.05
N GLU A 137 -8.99 -14.13 15.18
CA GLU A 137 -7.54 -14.37 15.29
C GLU A 137 -6.91 -13.48 16.40
N LEU A 138 -7.62 -12.44 16.85
CA LEU A 138 -7.13 -11.45 17.82
C LEU A 138 -8.09 -11.36 19.02
N GLU A 139 -7.59 -11.56 20.23
CA GLU A 139 -8.42 -11.64 21.45
C GLU A 139 -8.97 -10.28 21.91
N ARG A 140 -8.22 -9.18 21.69
CA ARG A 140 -8.56 -7.84 22.19
C ARG A 140 -9.45 -7.02 21.26
N CYS A 141 -10.01 -7.63 20.24
CA CYS A 141 -10.96 -7.01 19.32
C CYS A 141 -11.95 -8.04 18.78
N GLY A 142 -12.92 -7.58 18.00
CA GLY A 142 -13.93 -8.44 17.39
C GLY A 142 -14.79 -7.68 16.40
N CYS A 143 -15.98 -8.23 16.15
CA CYS A 143 -16.97 -7.66 15.24
C CYS A 143 -17.46 -6.27 15.69
N ASP A 144 -17.91 -5.47 14.74
CA ASP A 144 -18.55 -4.18 14.98
C ASP A 144 -19.94 -4.35 15.60
N ARG A 145 -20.04 -4.11 16.90
CA ARG A 145 -21.29 -4.21 17.68
C ARG A 145 -22.30 -3.12 17.35
N LYS A 146 -21.92 -2.10 16.57
CA LYS A 146 -22.83 -1.02 16.16
C LYS A 146 -23.75 -1.43 15.01
N VAL A 147 -23.41 -2.49 14.27
CA VAL A 147 -24.19 -2.99 13.13
C VAL A 147 -25.11 -4.12 13.59
N ARG A 148 -26.37 -3.77 13.89
CA ARG A 148 -27.39 -4.69 14.44
C ARG A 148 -28.79 -4.26 14.05
N GLY A 149 -29.77 -5.15 14.21
CA GLY A 149 -31.18 -4.89 13.95
C GLY A 149 -31.56 -5.03 12.47
N VAL A 150 -32.68 -4.42 12.07
CA VAL A 150 -33.18 -4.43 10.69
C VAL A 150 -32.61 -3.21 9.94
N SER A 151 -32.16 -3.42 8.71
CA SER A 151 -31.68 -2.35 7.85
C SER A 151 -32.85 -1.55 7.23
N PRO A 152 -32.64 -0.31 6.77
CA PRO A 152 -33.65 0.44 6.02
C PRO A 152 -34.18 -0.29 4.78
N GLU A 153 -33.36 -1.17 4.19
CA GLU A 153 -33.68 -1.99 3.02
C GLU A 153 -34.36 -3.33 3.39
N GLY A 154 -34.75 -3.52 4.64
CA GLY A 154 -35.61 -4.62 5.10
C GLY A 154 -34.89 -5.94 5.43
N PHE A 155 -33.56 -6.01 5.38
CA PHE A 155 -32.82 -7.21 5.79
C PHE A 155 -32.33 -7.13 7.23
N GLN A 156 -32.09 -8.28 7.86
CA GLN A 156 -31.56 -8.33 9.22
C GLN A 156 -30.01 -8.26 9.22
N TRP A 157 -29.43 -7.38 10.02
CA TRP A 157 -28.00 -7.43 10.35
C TRP A 157 -27.72 -8.61 11.27
N SER A 158 -26.81 -9.50 10.85
CA SER A 158 -26.37 -10.66 11.63
C SER A 158 -24.97 -11.07 11.20
N GLY A 159 -24.34 -12.00 11.92
CA GLY A 159 -22.96 -12.41 11.67
C GLY A 159 -21.93 -11.40 12.18
N CYS A 160 -20.72 -11.44 11.61
CA CYS A 160 -19.61 -10.61 12.06
C CYS A 160 -19.36 -9.46 11.08
N SER A 161 -19.84 -8.26 11.43
CA SER A 161 -19.47 -7.06 10.70
C SER A 161 -18.05 -6.63 11.05
N ASP A 162 -17.23 -6.35 10.05
CA ASP A 162 -15.84 -5.93 10.21
C ASP A 162 -15.73 -4.54 10.88
N ASN A 163 -14.92 -4.44 11.94
CA ASN A 163 -14.65 -3.19 12.64
C ASN A 163 -13.42 -2.45 12.07
N LEU A 164 -13.63 -1.72 10.97
CA LEU A 164 -12.56 -0.95 10.32
C LEU A 164 -11.98 0.15 11.24
N SER A 165 -12.79 0.73 12.11
CA SER A 165 -12.34 1.80 13.01
C SER A 165 -11.24 1.32 13.96
N TYR A 166 -11.33 0.08 14.46
CA TYR A 166 -10.26 -0.53 15.27
C TYR A 166 -8.96 -0.69 14.48
N GLY A 167 -9.03 -1.24 13.26
CA GLY A 167 -7.85 -1.42 12.41
C GLY A 167 -7.19 -0.09 12.02
N VAL A 168 -7.99 0.93 11.72
CA VAL A 168 -7.52 2.30 11.44
C VAL A 168 -6.80 2.90 12.65
N ALA A 169 -7.35 2.74 13.85
CA ALA A 169 -6.72 3.22 15.07
C ALA A 169 -5.37 2.53 15.33
N PHE A 170 -5.30 1.20 15.16
CA PHE A 170 -4.04 0.48 15.27
C PHE A 170 -3.02 0.92 14.20
N SER A 171 -3.46 1.09 12.94
CA SER A 171 -2.63 1.58 11.84
C SER A 171 -2.05 2.97 12.15
N GLN A 172 -2.84 3.88 12.73
CA GLN A 172 -2.35 5.17 13.21
C GLN A 172 -1.30 5.00 14.31
N THR A 173 -1.52 4.12 15.29
CA THR A 173 -0.54 3.89 16.36
C THR A 173 0.76 3.29 15.86
N PHE A 174 0.73 2.38 14.89
CA PHE A 174 1.92 1.63 14.45
C PHE A 174 2.65 2.28 13.26
N VAL A 175 1.93 2.70 12.22
CA VAL A 175 2.52 3.19 10.96
C VAL A 175 2.95 4.65 11.09
N ASP A 176 2.24 5.47 11.88
CA ASP A 176 2.57 6.88 12.07
C ASP A 176 3.64 7.10 13.16
N GLU A 177 3.91 6.13 14.03
CA GLU A 177 4.90 6.22 15.12
C GLU A 177 6.26 6.76 14.68
N PRO A 178 6.96 6.15 13.69
CA PRO A 178 8.29 6.59 13.29
C PRO A 178 8.31 8.00 12.68
N GLU A 179 7.18 8.49 12.16
CA GLU A 179 7.08 9.85 11.62
C GLU A 179 6.81 10.88 12.73
N ARG A 180 5.99 10.53 13.72
CA ARG A 180 5.74 11.39 14.89
C ARG A 180 7.01 11.60 15.71
N ALA A 181 7.83 10.55 15.85
CA ALA A 181 9.11 10.62 16.56
C ALA A 181 10.13 11.58 15.92
N LYS A 182 10.04 11.86 14.61
CA LYS A 182 10.95 12.76 13.88
C LYS A 182 10.58 14.23 13.97
N GLY A 183 9.44 14.56 14.60
CA GLY A 183 8.91 15.91 14.67
C GLY A 183 8.25 16.37 13.36
N MET A 184 7.12 17.07 13.47
CA MET A 184 6.32 17.53 12.34
C MET A 184 6.82 18.85 11.73
N SER A 185 8.06 19.24 12.01
CA SER A 185 8.70 20.45 11.47
C SER A 185 9.33 20.22 10.09
N SER A 186 9.69 18.97 9.78
CA SER A 186 10.21 18.58 8.46
C SER A 186 9.07 18.23 7.51
N GLY A 187 9.21 18.60 6.23
CA GLY A 187 8.17 18.34 5.24
C GLY A 187 7.91 16.86 4.98
N ARG A 188 8.90 16.01 5.21
CA ARG A 188 8.80 14.59 4.87
C ARG A 188 7.95 13.77 5.85
N PRO A 189 8.13 13.86 7.18
CA PRO A 189 7.17 13.27 8.12
C PRO A 189 5.74 13.76 7.91
N LEU A 190 5.56 15.06 7.63
CA LEU A 190 4.23 15.61 7.30
C LEU A 190 3.62 14.97 6.05
N MET A 191 4.41 14.84 4.98
CA MET A 191 3.98 14.18 3.73
C MET A 191 3.57 12.72 4.00
N ASN A 192 4.39 11.99 4.76
CA ASN A 192 4.15 10.59 5.09
C ASN A 192 2.88 10.41 5.93
N ILE A 193 2.66 11.25 6.96
CA ILE A 193 1.44 11.24 7.77
C ILE A 193 0.20 11.56 6.92
N HIS A 194 0.27 12.56 6.03
CA HIS A 194 -0.83 12.89 5.13
C HIS A 194 -1.19 11.71 4.23
N ASN A 195 -0.20 11.10 3.59
CA ASN A 195 -0.40 9.96 2.70
C ASN A 195 -0.90 8.72 3.47
N ASN A 196 -0.39 8.48 4.68
CA ASN A 196 -0.90 7.42 5.56
C ASN A 196 -2.40 7.63 5.83
N GLU A 197 -2.85 8.87 6.08
CA GLU A 197 -4.26 9.16 6.31
C GLU A 197 -5.11 8.98 5.06
N ALA A 198 -4.61 9.41 3.90
CA ALA A 198 -5.26 9.15 2.62
C ALA A 198 -5.46 7.64 2.37
N GLY A 199 -4.47 6.82 2.70
CA GLY A 199 -4.55 5.35 2.71
C GLY A 199 -5.68 4.79 3.58
N ARG A 200 -5.75 5.23 4.83
CA ARG A 200 -6.80 4.81 5.77
C ARG A 200 -8.19 5.27 5.33
N LYS A 201 -8.29 6.44 4.67
CA LYS A 201 -9.55 6.93 4.08
C LYS A 201 -9.96 6.16 2.83
N ALA A 202 -9.01 5.74 1.98
CA ALA A 202 -9.30 4.90 0.83
C ALA A 202 -9.93 3.55 1.26
N SER A 203 -9.52 3.02 2.42
CA SER A 203 -10.11 1.81 3.01
C SER A 203 -11.56 2.01 3.47
N LYS A 204 -12.00 3.25 3.72
CA LYS A 204 -13.35 3.62 4.19
C LYS A 204 -14.30 4.02 3.06
N MET A 205 -13.80 4.24 1.85
CA MET A 205 -14.50 5.00 0.81
C MET A 205 -14.87 4.12 -0.39
N PHE A 206 -16.07 3.55 -0.38
CA PHE A 206 -16.64 2.85 -1.52
C PHE A 206 -17.92 3.55 -1.98
N HIS A 207 -17.73 4.64 -2.74
CA HIS A 207 -18.78 5.23 -3.58
C HIS A 207 -18.27 5.99 -4.82
N LEU A 208 -16.94 6.12 -5.01
CA LEU A 208 -16.38 6.99 -6.07
C LEU A 208 -16.15 6.30 -7.42
N LEU A 209 -16.28 4.98 -7.53
CA LEU A 209 -16.04 4.27 -8.79
C LEU A 209 -17.26 4.18 -9.70
N ILE A 210 -18.49 4.44 -9.21
CA ILE A 210 -19.69 4.45 -10.07
C ILE A 210 -19.89 5.82 -10.74
N SER A 211 -19.36 6.90 -10.17
CA SER A 211 -19.60 8.25 -10.71
C SER A 211 -18.82 8.56 -12.00
N LYS A 212 -17.70 7.87 -12.28
CA LYS A 212 -16.87 8.12 -13.47
C LYS A 212 -17.41 7.50 -14.77
N LEU A 213 -18.28 6.49 -14.68
CA LEU A 213 -18.94 5.91 -15.86
C LEU A 213 -20.20 6.71 -16.26
N ILE A 214 -20.69 7.60 -15.40
CA ILE A 214 -21.91 8.40 -15.65
C ILE A 214 -21.56 9.85 -16.06
N THR A 215 -20.28 10.27 -15.97
CA THR A 215 -19.84 11.66 -16.24
C THR A 215 -19.63 12.00 -17.72
N ASN A 216 -20.20 11.23 -18.66
CA ASN A 216 -20.33 11.66 -20.06
C ASN A 216 -21.65 12.41 -20.34
N CYS A 217 -22.47 12.70 -19.32
CA CYS A 217 -23.63 13.59 -19.45
C CYS A 217 -23.39 14.89 -18.68
N ILE A 218 -23.11 15.96 -19.42
CA ILE A 218 -22.93 17.35 -18.95
C ILE A 218 -24.17 17.89 -18.19
N LEU A 219 -25.31 17.20 -18.21
CA LEU A 219 -26.56 17.67 -17.60
C LEU A 219 -26.73 17.38 -16.09
N ILE A 220 -25.88 16.58 -15.45
CA ILE A 220 -26.07 16.20 -14.01
C ILE A 220 -25.19 17.05 -13.06
N PHE A 221 -24.44 18.02 -13.58
CA PHE A 221 -23.55 18.85 -12.75
C PHE A 221 -24.28 19.78 -11.76
N MET A 222 -25.58 20.04 -11.96
CA MET A 222 -26.37 20.93 -11.11
C MET A 222 -27.07 20.24 -9.94
N VAL A 223 -27.15 18.89 -9.90
CA VAL A 223 -27.92 18.17 -8.87
C VAL A 223 -27.04 17.56 -7.77
N PHE A 224 -25.72 17.46 -7.99
CA PHE A 224 -24.80 16.80 -7.03
C PHE A 224 -24.19 17.71 -5.95
N SER A 225 -24.63 18.96 -5.84
CA SER A 225 -24.12 19.91 -4.83
C SER A 225 -25.00 20.06 -3.58
N VAL A 226 -26.15 19.38 -3.49
CA VAL A 226 -27.03 19.50 -2.33
C VAL A 226 -27.53 18.10 -1.95
N HIS A 227 -26.87 17.52 -0.93
CA HIS A 227 -27.18 16.30 -0.13
C HIS A 227 -25.93 15.46 0.15
N VAL A 228 -24.82 16.08 0.58
CA VAL A 228 -23.72 15.33 1.25
C VAL A 228 -23.94 15.41 2.75
N GLN A 229 -24.99 14.73 3.21
CA GLN A 229 -25.24 14.48 4.63
C GLN A 229 -25.46 12.98 4.83
N ALA A 230 -24.36 12.22 4.68
CA ALA A 230 -24.18 10.89 5.24
C ALA A 230 -22.71 10.47 5.04
N ILE A 231 -21.85 10.81 6.01
CA ILE A 231 -20.54 10.16 6.15
C ILE A 231 -20.81 8.76 6.69
N LEU A 232 -21.07 7.80 5.79
CA LEU A 232 -21.02 6.38 6.12
C LEU A 232 -19.86 5.74 5.37
N HIS A 233 -19.03 5.08 6.17
CA HIS A 233 -17.89 4.27 5.78
C HIS A 233 -18.39 3.05 5.00
N ASN A 234 -18.00 2.87 3.75
CA ASN A 234 -18.65 1.84 2.93
C ASN A 234 -17.74 0.64 2.71
N MET A 235 -17.73 -0.17 3.75
CA MET A 235 -17.55 -1.63 3.70
C MET A 235 -18.57 -2.25 2.74
N GLN A 236 -18.24 -3.40 2.13
CA GLN A 236 -19.22 -4.12 1.30
C GLN A 236 -20.24 -4.80 2.20
N VAL A 237 -21.51 -4.78 1.80
CA VAL A 237 -22.55 -5.57 2.48
C VAL A 237 -22.60 -6.92 1.78
N GLU A 238 -22.29 -7.97 2.53
CA GLU A 238 -22.47 -9.36 2.09
C GLU A 238 -23.67 -9.97 2.80
N CYS A 239 -24.43 -10.79 2.08
CA CYS A 239 -25.66 -11.37 2.56
C CYS A 239 -25.68 -12.88 2.35
N LYS A 240 -26.28 -13.59 3.30
CA LYS A 240 -26.69 -14.99 3.16
C LYS A 240 -28.21 -15.07 3.08
N CYS A 241 -28.71 -15.75 2.06
CA CYS A 241 -30.12 -16.02 1.86
C CYS A 241 -30.52 -17.32 2.55
N HIS A 242 -31.70 -17.34 3.17
CA HIS A 242 -32.20 -18.45 3.99
C HIS A 242 -33.57 -18.97 3.55
N GLY A 243 -34.11 -18.50 2.41
CA GLY A 243 -35.40 -18.95 1.91
C GLY A 243 -35.38 -20.36 1.31
N VAL A 244 -36.56 -20.97 1.19
CA VAL A 244 -36.75 -22.30 0.59
C VAL A 244 -36.15 -22.32 -0.82
N SER A 245 -35.44 -23.40 -1.16
CA SER A 245 -34.75 -23.57 -2.46
C SER A 245 -33.75 -22.46 -2.82
N GLY A 246 -33.19 -21.75 -1.82
CA GLY A 246 -32.24 -20.67 -2.04
C GLY A 246 -32.89 -19.30 -2.31
N SER A 247 -34.18 -19.15 -2.05
CA SER A 247 -34.85 -17.84 -2.10
C SER A 247 -34.18 -16.82 -1.15
N CYS A 248 -34.14 -15.56 -1.57
CA CYS A 248 -33.56 -14.43 -0.82
C CYS A 248 -34.61 -13.53 -0.17
N GLU A 249 -35.87 -13.97 -0.07
CA GLU A 249 -36.93 -13.25 0.66
C GLU A 249 -36.53 -13.00 2.12
N LEU A 250 -35.95 -14.01 2.77
CA LEU A 250 -35.28 -13.86 4.05
C LEU A 250 -33.77 -13.90 3.84
N ARG A 251 -33.08 -12.82 4.23
CA ARG A 251 -31.62 -12.74 4.18
C ARG A 251 -31.06 -12.06 5.40
N THR A 252 -29.88 -12.50 5.80
CA THR A 252 -29.07 -11.85 6.83
C THR A 252 -27.81 -11.29 6.22
N CYS A 253 -27.41 -10.07 6.59
CA CYS A 253 -26.22 -9.44 6.01
C CYS A 253 -25.25 -8.93 7.08
N TRP A 254 -23.99 -8.78 6.70
CA TRP A 254 -22.91 -8.21 7.50
C TRP A 254 -22.03 -7.30 6.64
N LYS A 255 -21.29 -6.39 7.29
CA LYS A 255 -20.31 -5.53 6.61
C LYS A 255 -18.96 -6.24 6.53
N VAL A 256 -18.35 -6.27 5.35
CA VAL A 256 -17.01 -6.85 5.13
C VAL A 256 -16.07 -5.86 4.46
N MET A 257 -14.77 -6.00 4.75
CA MET A 257 -13.69 -5.25 4.12
C MET A 257 -13.63 -5.64 2.63
N PRO A 258 -13.61 -4.67 1.70
CA PRO A 258 -13.46 -4.98 0.28
C PRO A 258 -12.16 -5.74 0.00
N PRO A 259 -12.08 -6.52 -1.09
CA PRO A 259 -10.81 -7.09 -1.55
C PRO A 259 -9.72 -6.02 -1.64
N PHE A 260 -8.51 -6.31 -1.15
CA PHE A 260 -7.45 -5.31 -1.03
C PHE A 260 -7.04 -4.73 -2.40
N ARG A 261 -7.19 -5.52 -3.46
CA ARG A 261 -7.06 -5.11 -4.86
C ARG A 261 -7.86 -3.85 -5.21
N ARG A 262 -9.07 -3.70 -4.64
CA ARG A 262 -9.91 -2.52 -4.85
C ARG A 262 -9.33 -1.28 -4.15
N VAL A 263 -8.80 -1.45 -2.94
CA VAL A 263 -8.11 -0.36 -2.20
C VAL A 263 -6.87 0.08 -2.98
N GLY A 264 -6.08 -0.87 -3.48
CA GLY A 264 -4.93 -0.59 -4.34
C GLY A 264 -5.31 0.19 -5.60
N ALA A 265 -6.41 -0.17 -6.26
CA ALA A 265 -6.90 0.54 -7.45
C ALA A 265 -7.32 1.99 -7.13
N VAL A 266 -8.06 2.21 -6.04
CA VAL A 266 -8.43 3.57 -5.59
C VAL A 266 -7.19 4.40 -5.28
N LEU A 267 -6.21 3.85 -4.58
CA LEU A 267 -4.96 4.54 -4.29
C LEU A 267 -4.13 4.78 -5.56
N LYS A 268 -4.20 3.89 -6.54
CA LYS A 268 -3.50 4.04 -7.81
C LYS A 268 -4.05 5.21 -8.63
N GLU A 269 -5.36 5.41 -8.58
CA GLU A 269 -6.00 6.60 -9.15
C GLU A 269 -5.52 7.89 -8.45
N ARG A 270 -5.43 7.88 -7.12
CA ARG A 270 -4.90 9.02 -6.35
C ARG A 270 -3.42 9.26 -6.64
N PHE A 271 -2.65 8.22 -6.94
CA PHE A 271 -1.26 8.34 -7.36
C PHE A 271 -1.14 9.05 -8.71
N ASP A 272 -1.97 8.71 -9.71
CA ASP A 272 -1.91 9.36 -11.02
C ASP A 272 -2.26 10.86 -10.93
N GLY A 273 -3.17 11.23 -10.01
CA GLY A 273 -3.53 12.63 -9.72
C GLY A 273 -2.81 13.28 -8.52
N ALA A 274 -1.69 12.73 -8.05
CA ALA A 274 -1.01 13.23 -6.85
C ALA A 274 -0.41 14.64 -7.07
N THR A 275 -0.44 15.46 -6.02
CA THR A 275 0.00 16.87 -6.07
C THR A 275 1.41 17.04 -5.54
N GLU A 276 2.25 17.80 -6.26
CA GLU A 276 3.54 18.24 -5.75
C GLU A 276 3.35 19.39 -4.77
N VAL A 277 3.90 19.24 -3.57
CA VAL A 277 3.80 20.22 -2.49
C VAL A 277 5.16 20.70 -2.03
N ARG A 278 5.17 21.87 -1.40
CA ARG A 278 6.32 22.41 -0.67
C ARG A 278 5.93 22.73 0.75
N LEU A 279 6.94 22.72 1.61
CA LEU A 279 6.79 23.16 2.98
C LEU A 279 6.62 24.68 3.01
N THR A 280 5.55 25.16 3.61
CA THR A 280 5.28 26.60 3.76
C THR A 280 4.94 26.92 5.20
N ARG A 281 5.51 28.00 5.72
CA ARG A 281 5.20 28.52 7.06
C ARG A 281 3.97 29.42 6.97
N VAL A 282 2.90 29.02 7.65
CA VAL A 282 1.64 29.76 7.73
C VAL A 282 1.46 30.18 9.18
N GLY A 283 1.88 31.41 9.49
CA GLY A 283 1.99 31.90 10.86
C GLY A 283 2.99 31.09 11.69
N SER A 284 2.55 30.55 12.83
CA SER A 284 3.38 29.68 13.68
C SER A 284 3.43 28.22 13.23
N ARG A 285 2.58 27.81 12.28
CA ARG A 285 2.43 26.42 11.85
C ARG A 285 3.10 26.18 10.50
N THR A 286 3.58 24.96 10.33
CA THR A 286 4.12 24.49 9.06
C THR A 286 3.06 23.67 8.33
N ALA A 287 2.82 23.97 7.06
CA ALA A 287 1.82 23.31 6.22
C ALA A 287 2.42 22.89 4.87
N LEU A 288 1.82 21.86 4.27
CA LEU A 288 2.09 21.45 2.91
C LEU A 288 1.12 22.16 1.97
N LEU A 289 1.66 23.04 1.12
CA LEU A 289 0.89 23.73 0.09
C LEU A 289 1.38 23.31 -1.29
N PRO A 290 0.50 23.31 -2.32
CA PRO A 290 0.90 23.07 -3.69
C PRO A 290 2.11 23.92 -4.10
N ARG A 291 3.03 23.33 -4.87
CA ARG A 291 4.13 24.11 -5.46
C ARG A 291 3.60 25.15 -6.46
N ASP A 292 2.66 24.73 -7.30
CA ASP A 292 1.96 25.59 -8.25
C ASP A 292 0.74 26.25 -7.57
N PRO A 293 0.69 27.59 -7.47
CA PRO A 293 -0.44 28.31 -6.88
C PRO A 293 -1.78 28.13 -7.62
N GLN A 294 -1.79 27.74 -8.89
CA GLN A 294 -3.02 27.49 -9.66
C GLN A 294 -3.66 26.15 -9.32
N VAL A 295 -2.90 25.23 -8.72
CA VAL A 295 -3.39 23.92 -8.31
C VAL A 295 -4.13 24.05 -6.99
N LYS A 296 -5.35 23.50 -6.94
CA LYS A 296 -6.16 23.47 -5.71
C LYS A 296 -5.43 22.73 -4.59
N PRO A 297 -5.52 23.21 -3.32
CA PRO A 297 -4.95 22.50 -2.19
C PRO A 297 -5.46 21.04 -2.10
N PRO A 298 -4.58 20.07 -1.85
CA PRO A 298 -4.95 18.65 -1.81
C PRO A 298 -5.86 18.36 -0.63
N ALA A 299 -6.90 17.55 -0.84
CA ALA A 299 -7.73 17.08 0.25
C ALA A 299 -7.02 15.98 1.04
N THR A 300 -7.53 15.68 2.23
CA THR A 300 -7.02 14.58 3.10
C THR A 300 -7.09 13.18 2.48
N ARG A 301 -7.75 13.01 1.33
CA ARG A 301 -7.84 11.74 0.57
C ARG A 301 -6.90 11.68 -0.62
N ASP A 302 -6.27 12.80 -0.97
CA ASP A 302 -5.37 12.92 -2.11
C ASP A 302 -3.93 12.64 -1.68
N LEU A 303 -3.11 12.13 -2.58
CA LEU A 303 -1.69 11.89 -2.31
C LEU A 303 -0.86 13.12 -2.63
N VAL A 304 0.17 13.35 -1.82
CA VAL A 304 1.09 14.47 -1.98
C VAL A 304 2.53 14.00 -1.99
N TYR A 305 3.39 14.69 -2.74
CA TYR A 305 4.82 14.39 -2.82
C TYR A 305 5.66 15.67 -2.83
N LEU A 306 6.94 15.57 -2.43
CA LEU A 306 7.83 16.72 -2.24
C LEU A 306 8.88 16.90 -3.34
N ALA A 307 9.22 15.80 -4.02
CA ALA A 307 10.30 15.75 -5.00
C ALA A 307 9.90 14.94 -6.24
N SER A 308 10.41 15.37 -7.39
CA SER A 308 10.29 14.64 -8.65
C SER A 308 10.82 13.22 -8.54
N SER A 309 10.20 12.32 -9.29
CA SER A 309 10.63 10.91 -9.35
C SER A 309 11.96 10.81 -10.13
N PRO A 310 12.86 9.90 -9.75
CA PRO A 310 14.12 9.70 -10.48
C PRO A 310 13.86 9.10 -11.87
N ASP A 311 14.90 9.06 -12.70
CA ASP A 311 14.84 8.35 -13.96
C ASP A 311 14.85 6.83 -13.73
N PHE A 312 13.71 6.18 -13.96
CA PHE A 312 13.57 4.73 -13.86
C PHE A 312 13.96 3.98 -15.14
N CYS A 313 14.34 4.69 -16.21
CA CYS A 313 14.68 4.08 -17.49
C CYS A 313 16.02 3.36 -17.43
N ARG A 314 17.04 4.08 -16.95
CA ARG A 314 18.43 3.62 -16.91
C ARG A 314 18.71 2.85 -15.62
N LEU A 315 19.59 1.85 -15.73
CA LEU A 315 20.11 1.14 -14.57
C LEU A 315 20.95 2.12 -13.75
N ASP A 316 20.60 2.28 -12.47
CA ASP A 316 21.34 3.06 -11.49
C ASP A 316 21.48 2.23 -10.21
N PRO A 317 22.58 1.46 -10.08
CA PRO A 317 22.82 0.59 -8.93
C PRO A 317 22.95 1.38 -7.63
N ASP A 318 23.52 2.58 -7.69
CA ASP A 318 23.70 3.44 -6.52
C ASP A 318 22.34 3.81 -5.95
N ASN A 319 21.37 4.17 -6.79
CA ASN A 319 20.01 4.47 -6.33
C ASN A 319 19.08 3.27 -6.26
N GLY A 320 19.57 2.07 -6.55
CA GLY A 320 18.80 0.82 -6.52
C GLY A 320 17.69 0.77 -7.57
N ILE A 321 17.90 1.44 -8.70
CA ILE A 321 16.99 1.49 -9.84
C ILE A 321 17.44 0.43 -10.85
N PRO A 322 16.66 -0.63 -11.12
CA PRO A 322 17.08 -1.73 -12.01
C PRO A 322 17.07 -1.36 -13.50
N GLY A 323 16.49 -0.22 -13.87
CA GLY A 323 16.24 0.14 -15.26
C GLY A 323 15.08 -0.65 -15.91
N THR A 324 14.88 -0.41 -17.20
CA THR A 324 13.79 -1.01 -17.99
C THR A 324 14.26 -2.07 -18.99
N ALA A 325 15.57 -2.23 -19.16
CA ALA A 325 16.18 -3.23 -20.03
C ALA A 325 15.65 -4.64 -19.75
N GLY A 326 15.43 -5.42 -20.83
CA GLY A 326 14.94 -6.80 -20.73
C GLY A 326 13.47 -6.96 -20.35
N ARG A 327 12.73 -5.87 -20.08
CA ARG A 327 11.30 -5.95 -19.75
C ARG A 327 10.45 -6.17 -20.99
N ARG A 328 9.43 -7.03 -20.84
CA ARG A 328 8.39 -7.21 -21.87
C ARG A 328 7.51 -5.97 -21.94
N CYS A 329 7.18 -5.57 -23.16
CA CYS A 329 6.32 -4.44 -23.45
C CYS A 329 5.27 -4.78 -24.52
N ASN A 330 4.27 -3.93 -24.65
CA ASN A 330 3.21 -4.06 -25.60
C ASN A 330 3.50 -3.21 -26.84
N GLY A 331 3.78 -3.87 -27.97
CA GLY A 331 4.11 -3.21 -29.24
C GLY A 331 2.91 -2.52 -29.90
N THR A 332 1.67 -2.93 -29.59
CA THR A 332 0.46 -2.35 -30.20
C THR A 332 -0.05 -1.11 -29.46
N SER A 333 0.24 -0.97 -28.16
CA SER A 333 -0.33 0.07 -27.31
C SER A 333 0.65 1.21 -27.07
N ARG A 334 0.95 1.99 -28.12
CA ARG A 334 2.03 3.00 -28.15
C ARG A 334 2.06 3.97 -26.95
N LEU A 335 0.91 4.55 -26.58
CA LEU A 335 0.78 5.54 -25.50
C LEU A 335 0.32 4.95 -24.16
N ALA A 336 0.13 3.63 -24.07
CA ALA A 336 -0.25 2.99 -22.82
C ALA A 336 0.98 2.82 -21.92
N PRO A 337 0.83 2.74 -20.59
CA PRO A 337 1.97 2.56 -19.69
C PRO A 337 2.80 1.29 -19.98
N ASP A 338 2.17 0.22 -20.45
CA ASP A 338 2.80 -1.03 -20.92
C ASP A 338 3.34 -0.94 -22.34
N GLY A 339 3.04 0.14 -23.06
CA GLY A 339 3.50 0.41 -24.42
C GLY A 339 5.00 0.45 -24.54
N CYS A 340 5.57 -0.14 -25.60
CA CYS A 340 7.02 -0.20 -25.76
C CYS A 340 7.69 1.18 -25.84
N GLU A 341 7.06 2.18 -26.43
CA GLU A 341 7.63 3.53 -26.51
C GLU A 341 7.75 4.19 -25.12
N LEU A 342 6.73 4.05 -24.27
CA LEU A 342 6.76 4.60 -22.93
C LEU A 342 7.60 3.76 -21.97
N LEU A 343 7.45 2.43 -21.99
CA LEU A 343 8.12 1.53 -21.05
C LEU A 343 9.62 1.43 -21.33
N CYS A 344 10.04 1.43 -22.59
CA CYS A 344 11.45 1.33 -23.00
C CYS A 344 12.09 2.70 -23.24
N CYS A 345 11.40 3.79 -22.88
CA CYS A 345 11.92 5.16 -22.88
C CYS A 345 12.39 5.66 -24.26
N GLY A 346 11.65 5.29 -25.31
CA GLY A 346 11.95 5.62 -26.71
C GLY A 346 11.96 4.39 -27.62
N PRO A 347 12.51 4.48 -28.85
CA PRO A 347 12.50 3.40 -29.84
C PRO A 347 13.38 2.18 -29.50
N GLY A 348 13.83 2.05 -28.25
CA GLY A 348 14.73 1.00 -27.77
C GLY A 348 14.02 -0.32 -27.43
N PHE A 349 13.26 -0.92 -28.34
CA PHE A 349 12.75 -2.28 -28.16
C PHE A 349 13.11 -3.21 -29.33
N ARG A 350 13.13 -4.51 -29.06
CA ARG A 350 13.31 -5.58 -30.05
C ARG A 350 12.07 -6.46 -30.08
N ALA A 351 11.70 -6.93 -31.26
CA ALA A 351 10.64 -7.90 -31.45
C ALA A 351 11.27 -9.26 -31.75
N GLY A 352 10.83 -10.30 -31.04
CA GLY A 352 11.27 -11.68 -31.24
C GLY A 352 10.09 -12.62 -31.24
N ARG A 353 10.13 -13.66 -32.07
CA ARG A 353 9.15 -14.75 -32.01
C ARG A 353 9.55 -15.71 -30.91
N ALA A 354 8.62 -16.06 -30.04
CA ALA A 354 8.82 -17.06 -29.00
C ALA A 354 7.68 -18.07 -29.03
N GLU A 355 8.03 -19.34 -28.83
CA GLU A 355 7.06 -20.42 -28.68
C GLU A 355 6.56 -20.42 -27.22
N VAL A 356 5.29 -20.14 -27.03
CA VAL A 356 4.63 -20.18 -25.72
C VAL A 356 3.77 -21.43 -25.66
N VAL A 357 4.07 -22.28 -24.67
CA VAL A 357 3.27 -23.46 -24.37
C VAL A 357 2.14 -23.07 -23.43
N GLN A 358 0.91 -23.31 -23.85
CA GLN A 358 -0.28 -23.05 -23.04
C GLN A 358 -1.21 -24.27 -22.98
N ARG A 359 -2.03 -24.34 -21.93
CA ARG A 359 -3.05 -25.37 -21.80
C ARG A 359 -4.24 -25.03 -22.70
N CYS A 360 -4.60 -25.94 -23.58
CA CYS A 360 -5.67 -25.79 -24.56
C CYS A 360 -6.57 -27.03 -24.57
N SER A 361 -7.70 -26.95 -25.28
CA SER A 361 -8.62 -28.08 -25.49
C SER A 361 -8.96 -28.82 -24.19
N CYS A 362 -9.17 -28.05 -23.12
CA CYS A 362 -9.41 -28.59 -21.79
C CYS A 362 -10.77 -29.28 -21.73
N LYS A 363 -10.79 -30.57 -21.38
CA LYS A 363 -12.01 -31.34 -21.14
C LYS A 363 -12.15 -31.66 -19.67
N PHE A 364 -13.35 -31.41 -19.13
CA PHE A 364 -13.70 -31.83 -17.78
C PHE A 364 -13.98 -33.34 -17.79
N SER A 365 -13.27 -34.06 -16.93
CA SER A 365 -13.52 -35.46 -16.62
C SER A 365 -14.44 -35.50 -15.41
N TRP A 366 -15.67 -35.98 -15.61
CA TRP A 366 -16.64 -36.16 -14.52
C TRP A 366 -16.01 -37.07 -13.45
N CYS A 367 -15.88 -36.53 -12.23
CA CYS A 367 -15.08 -37.01 -11.09
C CYS A 367 -13.54 -36.88 -11.20
N CYS A 368 -12.83 -35.79 -10.91
CA CYS A 368 -13.09 -34.36 -10.73
C CYS A 368 -11.84 -33.63 -11.26
N SER A 369 -11.50 -33.83 -12.53
CA SER A 369 -10.24 -33.33 -13.09
C SER A 369 -10.43 -32.66 -14.44
N VAL A 370 -9.64 -31.61 -14.68
CA VAL A 370 -9.57 -30.96 -15.99
C VAL A 370 -8.32 -31.47 -16.71
N ARG A 371 -8.51 -32.24 -17.77
CA ARG A 371 -7.43 -32.70 -18.65
C ARG A 371 -7.30 -31.73 -19.81
N CYS A 372 -6.14 -31.12 -19.97
CA CYS A 372 -5.83 -30.20 -21.06
C CYS A 372 -4.68 -30.74 -21.89
N GLN A 373 -4.69 -30.43 -23.17
CA GLN A 373 -3.53 -30.63 -24.04
C GLN A 373 -2.55 -29.46 -23.87
N GLN A 374 -1.27 -29.69 -24.20
CA GLN A 374 -0.29 -28.61 -24.33
C GLN A 374 -0.25 -28.15 -25.78
N CYS A 375 -0.73 -26.94 -26.05
CA CYS A 375 -0.60 -26.31 -27.36
C CYS A 375 0.60 -25.39 -27.37
N LYS A 376 1.37 -25.45 -28.45
CA LYS A 376 2.47 -24.54 -28.69
C LYS A 376 2.05 -23.47 -29.68
N ASN A 377 2.12 -22.21 -29.27
CA ASN A 377 1.79 -21.07 -30.10
C ASN A 377 3.00 -20.16 -30.25
N THR A 378 3.34 -19.81 -31.49
CA THR A 378 4.36 -18.81 -31.78
C THR A 378 3.76 -17.42 -31.61
N VAL A 379 4.22 -16.67 -30.62
CA VAL A 379 3.78 -15.30 -30.35
C VAL A 379 4.91 -14.29 -30.57
N LEU A 380 4.56 -13.08 -31.01
CA LEU A 380 5.50 -11.97 -31.13
C LEU A 380 5.66 -11.30 -29.76
N ILE A 381 6.86 -11.33 -29.20
CA ILE A 381 7.20 -10.69 -27.93
C ILE A 381 8.08 -9.47 -28.20
N HIS A 382 7.68 -8.33 -27.64
CA HIS A 382 8.47 -7.11 -27.64
C HIS A 382 9.18 -6.95 -26.30
N THR A 383 10.46 -6.62 -26.34
CA THR A 383 11.31 -6.49 -25.14
C THR A 383 12.15 -5.23 -25.24
N CYS A 384 12.26 -4.47 -24.15
CA CYS A 384 13.16 -3.33 -24.07
C CYS A 384 14.62 -3.77 -24.27
N ARG A 385 15.38 -3.01 -25.06
CA ARG A 385 16.80 -3.25 -25.30
C ARG A 385 17.61 -2.97 -24.05
N GLU A 386 18.81 -3.55 -24.01
CA GLU A 386 19.82 -3.28 -22.98
C GLU A 386 20.46 -1.91 -23.14
#